data_AF-A0AAV5UNF1-F1
#
_entry.id   AF-A0AAV5UNF1-F1
#
_cell.length_a   1.000
_cell.length_b   1.000
_cell.length_c   1.000
_cell.angle_alpha   90.00
_cell.angle_beta   90.00
_cell.angle_gamma   90.00
#
_symmetry.space_group_name_H-M   'P 1'
#
loop_
_entity.id
_entity.type
_entity.pdbx_description
1 polymer ?
#
loop_
_entity_poly.entity_id
_entity_poly.type
_entity_poly.pdbx_seq_one_letter_code
_entity_poly.pdbx_strand_id
1 'polypeptide(L)'
;QVTVTMPAIRSFPDARPCSILVSEGDHKRELYSPVFPHSLSLDSCEGDAKAATIEFAHDTAMHVAGLEKLQSSGDFLQTPPIPLYHAHVLWAYTLRITRVKDQKCSLTLVSIGPHLGLDNSEKKGSLGRNAPSGMCMPRVLGASIAILGGGEEKEEGERMDLSPDRGGSLAAKKQFNPEKLQALAGGGDSLGFRVRILIGRSYFALSKLVDLKDRSTTVSGQAEGILGLIVRGERPPGYDCAITVSESDVPGPTLFYVHKVAFGSMSDAFKVAFQTGHSYEDQILMVTGEPRCIVTALTTEDMKVVIPLVYGLFAPLPERWQRVSVLGRTLCRLFKPDLIKSVLFPQWERAICQQALALDKADDASFSAIFRLLTIIWSCPYAAMPVAKRVAIGVMADMVSRGVLNQWISLEVIPSLGDLGKTVHVEPIYNSMANHLAMVSSVRKTGLATKHLEWN
;
A
#
# COMPACT_ATOMS: atom_id res chain seq x y z
N GLN A 1 -20.12 17.14 -30.84
CA GLN A 1 -19.29 16.43 -29.84
C GLN A 1 -20.10 16.35 -28.57
N VAL A 2 -20.55 15.15 -28.18
CA VAL A 2 -21.35 14.94 -26.98
C VAL A 2 -20.38 14.77 -25.81
N THR A 3 -20.30 15.79 -24.97
CA THR A 3 -19.55 15.77 -23.72
C THR A 3 -20.35 14.95 -22.71
N VAL A 4 -19.93 13.71 -22.47
CA VAL A 4 -20.47 12.87 -21.39
C VAL A 4 -19.83 13.35 -20.09
N THR A 5 -20.53 14.22 -19.38
CA THR A 5 -20.18 14.62 -18.02
C THR A 5 -20.47 13.43 -17.10
N MET A 6 -19.43 12.74 -16.62
CA MET A 6 -19.61 11.75 -15.56
C MET A 6 -20.13 12.47 -14.30
N PRO A 7 -21.22 12.01 -13.67
CA PRO A 7 -21.69 12.62 -12.45
C PRO A 7 -20.63 12.42 -11.38
N ALA A 8 -20.19 13.53 -10.79
CA ALA A 8 -19.30 13.52 -9.63
C ALA A 8 -19.92 12.63 -8.54
N ILE A 9 -19.25 11.51 -8.25
CA ILE A 9 -19.58 10.65 -7.12
C ILE A 9 -19.22 11.46 -5.87
N ARG A 10 -20.20 12.20 -5.35
CA ARG A 10 -20.15 12.69 -3.98
C ARG A 10 -20.21 11.46 -3.07
N SER A 11 -19.16 11.20 -2.31
CA SER A 11 -19.23 10.32 -1.15
C SER A 11 -20.30 10.89 -0.21
N PHE A 12 -21.43 10.20 -0.10
CA PHE A 12 -22.55 10.58 0.77
C PHE A 12 -22.30 10.12 2.22
N PRO A 13 -22.95 10.75 3.21
CA PRO A 13 -22.57 10.69 4.63
C PRO A 13 -22.82 9.35 5.34
N ASP A 14 -23.55 8.40 4.75
CA ASP A 14 -24.03 7.19 5.45
C ASP A 14 -23.63 5.85 4.83
N ALA A 15 -22.94 5.85 3.68
CA ALA A 15 -21.98 4.78 3.41
C ALA A 15 -20.69 5.27 4.09
N ARG A 16 -20.22 4.65 5.18
CA ARG A 16 -19.05 5.14 5.90
C ARG A 16 -17.74 4.68 5.21
N PRO A 17 -17.07 5.47 4.35
CA PRO A 17 -15.63 5.57 4.48
C PRO A 17 -15.39 6.27 5.82
N CYS A 18 -14.41 5.81 6.61
CA CYS A 18 -13.99 6.55 7.80
C CYS A 18 -13.47 7.93 7.37
N SER A 19 -14.34 8.92 7.31
CA SER A 19 -13.96 10.31 7.50
C SER A 19 -13.66 10.47 8.99
N ILE A 20 -12.38 10.37 9.37
CA ILE A 20 -11.91 10.95 10.62
C ILE A 20 -11.87 12.46 10.39
N LEU A 21 -12.95 13.16 10.73
CA LEU A 21 -12.94 14.61 10.90
C LEU A 21 -13.57 14.97 12.24
N VAL A 22 -12.93 15.96 12.85
CA VAL A 22 -13.08 16.54 14.18
C VAL A 22 -14.54 16.73 14.60
N SER A 23 -14.86 16.41 15.86
CA SER A 23 -16.16 16.66 16.45
C SER A 23 -16.39 18.15 16.66
N GLU A 24 -17.40 18.71 16.02
CA GLU A 24 -18.21 19.78 16.61
C GLU A 24 -19.65 19.26 16.69
N GLY A 25 -20.19 19.14 17.90
CA GLY A 25 -21.62 18.87 18.14
C GLY A 25 -21.93 17.55 18.86
N ASP A 26 -22.84 17.66 19.82
CA ASP A 26 -23.24 16.76 20.91
C ASP A 26 -23.94 15.43 20.49
N HIS A 27 -23.49 14.79 19.40
CA HIS A 27 -23.97 13.47 19.02
C HIS A 27 -22.78 12.49 19.02
N LYS A 28 -22.73 11.63 20.04
CA LYS A 28 -21.84 10.46 20.09
C LYS A 28 -22.19 9.52 18.92
N ARG A 29 -21.69 9.80 17.72
CA ARG A 29 -21.66 8.86 16.61
C ARG A 29 -20.67 7.77 16.99
N GLU A 30 -21.12 6.54 17.13
CA GLU A 30 -20.22 5.38 17.19
C GLU A 30 -19.40 5.35 15.90
N LEU A 31 -18.17 5.86 15.94
CA LEU A 31 -17.31 6.06 14.77
C LEU A 31 -16.86 4.76 14.11
N TYR A 32 -17.01 3.62 14.79
CA TYR A 32 -16.43 2.35 14.42
C TYR A 32 -17.03 1.24 15.30
N SER A 33 -17.59 0.19 14.69
CA SER A 33 -18.00 -1.03 15.41
C SER A 33 -17.43 -2.23 14.63
N PRO A 34 -16.21 -2.67 14.97
CA PRO A 34 -15.56 -3.73 14.22
C PRO A 34 -16.25 -5.07 14.42
N VAL A 35 -16.22 -5.93 13.40
CA VAL A 35 -16.69 -7.31 13.52
C VAL A 35 -15.72 -8.12 14.40
N PHE A 36 -14.44 -7.75 14.39
CA PHE A 36 -13.44 -8.33 15.27
C PHE A 36 -13.25 -7.50 16.54
N PRO A 37 -13.19 -8.12 17.73
CA PRO A 37 -12.87 -7.44 18.98
C PRO A 37 -11.58 -6.61 18.88
N HIS A 38 -11.62 -5.40 19.44
CA HIS A 38 -10.42 -4.66 19.81
C HIS A 38 -9.55 -5.57 20.69
N SER A 39 -8.32 -5.90 20.26
CA SER A 39 -7.34 -6.87 20.84
C SER A 39 -6.92 -7.98 19.88
N LEU A 40 -7.74 -8.34 18.89
CA LEU A 40 -7.39 -9.38 17.93
C LEU A 40 -6.66 -8.81 16.72
N SER A 41 -5.79 -9.65 16.14
CA SER A 41 -5.09 -9.28 14.93
C SER A 41 -6.03 -9.09 13.75
N LEU A 42 -5.73 -8.14 12.87
CA LEU A 42 -6.32 -8.06 11.53
C LEU A 42 -5.98 -9.28 10.65
N ASP A 43 -5.03 -10.13 11.04
CA ASP A 43 -4.76 -11.41 10.37
C ASP A 43 -5.49 -12.60 11.01
N SER A 44 -6.17 -12.39 12.14
CA SER A 44 -6.86 -13.46 12.87
C SER A 44 -7.93 -14.10 12.00
N CYS A 45 -8.07 -15.41 12.13
CA CYS A 45 -9.02 -16.21 11.39
C CYS A 45 -9.70 -17.13 12.40
N GLU A 46 -11.03 -17.08 12.46
CA GLU A 46 -11.82 -17.99 13.28
C GLU A 46 -11.76 -19.41 12.71
N GLY A 47 -12.07 -20.42 13.53
CA GLY A 47 -12.03 -21.82 13.09
C GLY A 47 -10.60 -22.36 13.00
N ASP A 48 -10.32 -23.15 11.97
CA ASP A 48 -9.01 -23.80 11.83
C ASP A 48 -7.98 -22.84 11.22
N ALA A 49 -7.02 -22.42 12.05
CA ALA A 49 -5.89 -21.56 11.64
C ALA A 49 -5.02 -22.20 10.54
N LYS A 50 -5.04 -23.54 10.41
CA LYS A 50 -4.29 -24.29 9.38
C LYS A 50 -5.14 -24.68 8.18
N ALA A 51 -6.40 -24.27 8.13
CA ALA A 51 -7.29 -24.55 7.01
C ALA A 51 -6.67 -24.08 5.68
N ALA A 52 -6.79 -24.92 4.64
CA ALA A 52 -6.30 -24.61 3.30
C ALA A 52 -7.08 -23.46 2.64
N THR A 53 -8.27 -23.14 3.13
CA THR A 53 -9.16 -22.11 2.60
C THR A 53 -9.61 -21.14 3.69
N ILE A 54 -9.93 -19.92 3.28
CA ILE A 54 -10.49 -18.87 4.14
C ILE A 54 -11.78 -18.40 3.49
N GLU A 55 -12.88 -18.46 4.24
CA GLU A 55 -14.11 -17.76 3.93
C GLU A 55 -14.03 -16.34 4.47
N PHE A 56 -14.29 -15.37 3.60
CA PHE A 56 -14.44 -13.96 3.93
C PHE A 56 -15.93 -13.63 3.87
N ALA A 57 -16.52 -13.21 4.98
CA ALA A 57 -17.92 -12.81 5.08
C ALA A 57 -18.02 -11.33 5.44
N HIS A 58 -18.83 -10.58 4.69
CA HIS A 58 -18.99 -9.15 4.87
C HIS A 58 -20.46 -8.73 4.70
N ASP A 59 -20.96 -7.95 5.65
CA ASP A 59 -22.27 -7.34 5.59
C ASP A 59 -22.13 -5.92 5.04
N THR A 60 -22.85 -5.64 3.95
CA THR A 60 -22.85 -4.34 3.28
C THR A 60 -24.29 -3.94 2.98
N ALA A 61 -24.52 -2.66 2.69
CA ALA A 61 -25.83 -2.17 2.29
C ALA A 61 -25.72 -1.18 1.13
N MET A 62 -26.82 -1.01 0.40
CA MET A 62 -27.00 0.06 -0.59
C MET A 62 -28.26 0.85 -0.27
N HIS A 63 -28.25 2.16 -0.48
CA HIS A 63 -29.46 2.96 -0.33
C HIS A 63 -30.49 2.63 -1.40
N VAL A 64 -31.74 2.46 -0.99
CA VAL A 64 -32.86 2.12 -1.88
C VAL A 64 -33.11 3.23 -2.90
N ALA A 65 -32.98 4.50 -2.51
CA ALA A 65 -33.05 5.65 -3.41
C ALA A 65 -31.99 5.63 -4.53
N GLY A 66 -30.93 4.83 -4.38
CA GLY A 66 -29.98 4.57 -5.46
C GLY A 66 -30.59 3.76 -6.59
N LEU A 67 -31.44 2.77 -6.28
CA LEU A 67 -32.06 1.86 -7.26
C LEU A 67 -32.93 2.61 -8.27
N GLU A 68 -33.59 3.68 -7.82
CA GLU A 68 -34.42 4.55 -8.66
C GLU A 68 -33.61 5.30 -9.75
N LYS A 69 -32.30 5.49 -9.51
CA LYS A 69 -31.39 6.15 -10.45
C LYS A 69 -30.90 5.22 -11.56
N LEU A 70 -31.14 3.92 -11.44
CA LEU A 70 -30.82 2.96 -12.49
C LEU A 70 -31.89 3.04 -13.57
N GLN A 71 -31.78 3.91 -14.57
CA GLN A 71 -32.84 4.12 -15.56
C GLN A 71 -32.55 3.38 -16.88
N SER A 72 -31.28 3.28 -17.24
CA SER A 72 -30.81 2.74 -18.51
C SER A 72 -30.04 1.43 -18.33
N SER A 73 -30.04 0.60 -19.38
CA SER A 73 -29.18 -0.59 -19.42
C SER A 73 -27.71 -0.17 -19.31
N GLY A 74 -26.99 -0.77 -18.36
CA GLY A 74 -25.60 -0.43 -18.05
C GLY A 74 -25.44 0.50 -16.85
N ASP A 75 -26.50 1.17 -16.40
CA ASP A 75 -26.46 1.92 -15.13
C ASP A 75 -26.17 0.96 -13.98
N PHE A 76 -25.38 1.41 -13.01
CA PHE A 76 -25.02 0.59 -11.87
C PHE A 76 -24.87 1.36 -10.57
N LEU A 77 -25.09 0.64 -9.47
CA LEU A 77 -24.77 1.03 -8.10
C LEU A 77 -23.74 0.06 -7.56
N GLN A 78 -22.84 0.53 -6.70
CA GLN A 78 -21.81 -0.32 -6.13
C GLN A 78 -21.57 0.01 -4.65
N THR A 79 -21.20 -1.01 -3.88
CA THR A 79 -20.84 -0.86 -2.46
C THR A 79 -19.41 -0.33 -2.31
N PRO A 80 -19.03 0.12 -1.10
CA PRO A 80 -17.63 0.17 -0.73
C PRO A 80 -16.90 -1.16 -1.01
N PRO A 81 -15.57 -1.12 -1.14
CA PRO A 81 -14.74 -2.31 -1.29
C PRO A 81 -14.96 -3.37 -0.19
N ILE A 82 -14.88 -4.63 -0.58
CA ILE A 82 -14.95 -5.80 0.27
C ILE A 82 -13.53 -6.39 0.30
N PRO A 83 -12.72 -6.07 1.34
CA PRO A 83 -11.33 -6.50 1.38
C PRO A 83 -11.19 -7.97 1.76
N LEU A 84 -10.50 -8.72 0.90
CA LEU A 84 -9.93 -10.02 1.19
C LEU A 84 -8.49 -9.77 1.65
N TYR A 85 -8.32 -9.60 2.96
CA TYR A 85 -7.04 -9.32 3.57
C TYR A 85 -6.59 -10.48 4.47
N HIS A 86 -5.39 -10.98 4.24
CA HIS A 86 -4.75 -11.93 5.15
C HIS A 86 -3.24 -11.90 4.94
N ALA A 87 -2.47 -12.02 6.02
CA ALA A 87 -1.01 -12.06 6.02
C ALA A 87 -0.39 -10.91 5.21
N HIS A 88 -0.95 -9.70 5.39
CA HIS A 88 -0.56 -8.46 4.70
C HIS A 88 -0.76 -8.44 3.18
N VAL A 89 -1.39 -9.47 2.60
CA VAL A 89 -1.79 -9.53 1.20
C VAL A 89 -3.26 -9.11 1.10
N LEU A 90 -3.55 -8.20 0.18
CA LEU A 90 -4.89 -7.63 -0.01
C LEU A 90 -5.36 -7.80 -1.44
N TRP A 91 -6.57 -8.31 -1.60
CA TRP A 91 -7.37 -8.15 -2.82
C TRP A 91 -8.76 -7.65 -2.45
N ALA A 92 -9.47 -6.94 -3.31
CA ALA A 92 -10.81 -6.45 -2.99
C ALA A 92 -11.79 -6.66 -4.14
N TYR A 93 -13.06 -6.83 -3.76
CA TYR A 93 -14.22 -6.87 -4.64
C TYR A 93 -15.17 -5.73 -4.30
N THR A 94 -16.08 -5.37 -5.19
CA THR A 94 -17.26 -4.54 -4.86
C THR A 94 -18.51 -5.29 -5.30
N LEU A 95 -19.58 -5.20 -4.50
CA LEU A 95 -20.88 -5.66 -4.92
C LEU A 95 -21.50 -4.58 -5.82
N ARG A 96 -21.94 -4.99 -7.01
CA ARG A 96 -22.57 -4.12 -7.99
C ARG A 96 -23.95 -4.63 -8.37
N ILE A 97 -24.93 -3.74 -8.34
CA ILE A 97 -26.25 -3.92 -8.96
C ILE A 97 -26.22 -3.19 -10.29
N THR A 98 -26.39 -3.92 -11.40
CA THR A 98 -26.38 -3.36 -12.75
C THR A 98 -27.75 -3.56 -13.40
N ARG A 99 -28.32 -2.51 -13.99
CA ARG A 99 -29.53 -2.65 -14.82
C ARG A 99 -29.16 -3.29 -16.15
N VAL A 100 -29.74 -4.46 -16.42
CA VAL A 100 -29.52 -5.24 -17.64
C VAL A 100 -30.68 -5.04 -18.61
N LYS A 101 -30.58 -5.65 -19.80
CA LYS A 101 -31.68 -5.69 -20.77
C LYS A 101 -32.93 -6.29 -20.10
N ASP A 102 -34.10 -5.86 -20.54
CA ASP A 102 -35.43 -6.21 -19.97
C ASP A 102 -35.76 -5.53 -18.62
N GLN A 103 -35.10 -4.41 -18.30
CA GLN A 103 -35.37 -3.59 -17.11
C GLN A 103 -35.15 -4.33 -15.77
N LYS A 104 -34.44 -5.45 -15.80
CA LYS A 104 -34.05 -6.21 -14.61
C LYS A 104 -32.71 -5.73 -14.07
N CYS A 105 -32.42 -6.09 -12.82
CA CYS A 105 -31.18 -5.85 -12.13
C CYS A 105 -30.41 -7.16 -11.93
N SER A 106 -29.13 -7.14 -12.27
CA SER A 106 -28.17 -8.23 -12.02
C SER A 106 -27.26 -7.87 -10.84
N LEU A 107 -27.01 -8.85 -9.98
CA LEU A 107 -26.07 -8.76 -8.86
C LEU A 107 -24.74 -9.39 -9.25
N THR A 108 -23.66 -8.61 -9.13
CA THR A 108 -22.32 -9.02 -9.54
C THR A 108 -21.27 -8.60 -8.52
N LEU A 109 -20.31 -9.47 -8.22
CA LEU A 109 -19.07 -9.08 -7.55
C LEU A 109 -18.03 -8.74 -8.60
N VAL A 110 -17.49 -7.52 -8.53
CA VAL A 110 -16.50 -7.01 -9.46
C VAL A 110 -15.17 -6.89 -8.74
N SER A 111 -14.14 -7.55 -9.25
CA SER A 111 -12.78 -7.42 -8.74
C SER A 111 -12.26 -6.01 -8.99
N ILE A 112 -11.74 -5.35 -7.95
CA ILE A 112 -11.13 -4.01 -8.04
C ILE A 112 -9.62 -4.01 -7.75
N GLY A 113 -9.02 -5.19 -7.61
CA GLY A 113 -7.59 -5.35 -7.41
C GLY A 113 -7.15 -5.18 -5.96
N PRO A 114 -5.86 -4.92 -5.72
CA PRO A 114 -5.29 -4.79 -4.38
C PRO A 114 -5.51 -3.39 -3.79
N HIS A 115 -6.72 -2.82 -3.96
CA HIS A 115 -7.06 -1.44 -3.65
C HIS A 115 -8.29 -1.35 -2.75
N LEU A 116 -8.27 -0.42 -1.79
CA LEU A 116 -9.42 -0.07 -0.94
C LEU A 116 -10.13 1.20 -1.41
N GLY A 117 -9.70 1.76 -2.54
CA GLY A 117 -10.32 2.92 -3.17
C GLY A 117 -10.89 2.54 -4.54
N LEU A 118 -11.90 3.28 -4.99
CA LEU A 118 -12.49 3.12 -6.32
C LEU A 118 -11.69 3.86 -7.40
N ASP A 119 -10.90 4.86 -7.02
CA ASP A 119 -10.00 5.57 -7.93
C ASP A 119 -8.68 4.77 -8.11
N ASN A 120 -8.65 4.00 -9.19
CA ASN A 120 -7.49 3.22 -9.63
C ASN A 120 -6.70 3.94 -10.74
N SER A 121 -6.94 5.24 -10.96
CA SER A 121 -6.23 5.99 -12.00
C SER A 121 -4.76 6.19 -11.64
N GLU A 122 -3.92 6.21 -12.67
CA GLU A 122 -2.51 6.55 -12.51
C GLU A 122 -2.39 8.03 -12.14
N LYS A 123 -1.74 8.31 -11.02
CA LYS A 123 -1.50 9.69 -10.59
C LYS A 123 -0.35 10.27 -11.41
N LYS A 124 -0.46 11.56 -11.76
CA LYS A 124 0.62 12.29 -12.44
C LYS A 124 1.92 12.19 -11.63
N GLY A 125 3.01 11.78 -12.28
CA GLY A 125 4.31 11.58 -11.62
C GLY A 125 4.47 10.26 -10.86
N SER A 126 3.50 9.33 -10.95
CA SER A 126 3.63 7.98 -10.41
C SER A 126 4.52 7.10 -11.30
N LEU A 127 5.04 6.01 -10.72
CA LEU A 127 5.74 4.95 -11.45
C LEU A 127 4.78 3.88 -12.02
N GLY A 128 3.48 4.22 -12.10
CA GLY A 128 2.40 3.34 -12.53
C GLY A 128 1.35 3.13 -11.43
N ARG A 129 0.59 2.05 -11.56
CA ARG A 129 -0.40 1.66 -10.55
C ARG A 129 0.29 1.21 -9.26
N ASN A 130 -0.23 1.63 -8.12
CA ASN A 130 0.23 1.19 -6.81
C ASN A 130 -0.27 -0.23 -6.51
N ALA A 131 0.18 -1.23 -7.27
CA ALA A 131 -0.16 -2.64 -7.15
C ALA A 131 1.14 -3.47 -7.20
N PRO A 132 1.28 -4.54 -6.39
CA PRO A 132 2.45 -5.40 -6.47
C PRO A 132 2.60 -6.03 -7.85
N SER A 133 3.82 -6.01 -8.39
CA SER A 133 4.15 -6.67 -9.65
C SER A 133 3.84 -8.17 -9.57
N GLY A 134 3.12 -8.68 -10.57
CA GLY A 134 2.76 -10.10 -10.65
C GLY A 134 1.57 -10.53 -9.79
N MET A 135 0.96 -9.63 -9.00
CA MET A 135 -0.26 -9.95 -8.27
C MET A 135 -1.45 -10.05 -9.23
N CYS A 136 -2.04 -11.23 -9.32
CA CYS A 136 -3.23 -11.50 -10.13
C CYS A 136 -4.47 -11.71 -9.24
N MET A 137 -5.65 -11.69 -9.87
CA MET A 137 -6.92 -11.96 -9.19
C MET A 137 -6.90 -13.35 -8.53
N PRO A 138 -7.36 -13.48 -7.28
CA PRO A 138 -7.40 -14.78 -6.62
C PRO A 138 -8.37 -15.72 -7.33
N ARG A 139 -8.04 -17.01 -7.36
CA ARG A 139 -9.00 -18.04 -7.74
C ARG A 139 -10.05 -18.16 -6.64
N VAL A 140 -11.29 -17.82 -6.98
CA VAL A 140 -12.45 -17.95 -6.10
C VAL A 140 -12.95 -19.39 -6.17
N LEU A 141 -12.98 -20.07 -5.02
CA LEU A 141 -13.42 -21.46 -4.89
C LEU A 141 -14.94 -21.56 -4.69
N GLY A 142 -15.56 -20.48 -4.22
CA GLY A 142 -17.00 -20.35 -4.05
C GLY A 142 -17.33 -18.93 -3.63
N ALA A 143 -18.48 -18.41 -4.07
CA ALA A 143 -18.97 -17.12 -3.62
C ALA A 143 -20.49 -17.11 -3.62
N SER A 144 -21.08 -16.38 -2.67
CA SER A 144 -22.53 -16.24 -2.56
C SER A 144 -22.92 -14.89 -1.99
N ILE A 145 -24.11 -14.42 -2.37
CA ILE A 145 -24.75 -13.23 -1.81
C ILE A 145 -26.06 -13.66 -1.18
N ALA A 146 -26.29 -13.30 0.08
CA ALA A 146 -27.60 -13.37 0.72
C ALA A 146 -28.16 -11.97 0.87
N ILE A 147 -29.45 -11.80 0.62
CA ILE A 147 -30.16 -10.55 0.92
C ILE A 147 -30.59 -10.61 2.38
N LEU A 148 -30.29 -9.57 3.15
CA LEU A 148 -30.63 -9.47 4.57
C LEU A 148 -32.02 -8.85 4.72
N GLY A 149 -32.88 -9.45 5.55
CA GLY A 149 -34.22 -8.93 5.81
C GLY A 149 -34.21 -7.56 6.52
N GLY A 150 -35.27 -6.77 6.30
CA GLY A 150 -35.42 -5.40 6.83
C GLY A 150 -35.85 -5.27 8.30
N GLY A 151 -35.47 -6.21 9.18
CA GLY A 151 -35.81 -6.20 10.62
C GLY A 151 -34.61 -5.87 11.52
N GLU A 152 -34.85 -5.74 12.84
CA GLU A 152 -33.78 -5.54 13.85
C GLU A 152 -32.81 -6.74 13.89
N GLU A 153 -33.33 -7.95 13.69
CA GLU A 153 -32.53 -9.15 13.43
C GLU A 153 -32.36 -9.30 11.91
N LYS A 154 -31.12 -9.08 11.43
CA LYS A 154 -30.73 -9.26 10.02
C LYS A 154 -30.70 -10.75 9.66
N GLU A 155 -31.87 -11.39 9.64
CA GLU A 155 -32.00 -12.77 9.19
C GLU A 155 -31.55 -12.89 7.73
N GLU A 156 -30.83 -13.97 7.43
CA GLU A 156 -30.44 -14.28 6.06
C GLU A 156 -31.67 -14.74 5.28
N GLY A 157 -32.10 -13.89 4.34
CA GLY A 157 -33.11 -14.25 3.37
C GLY A 157 -32.53 -15.11 2.24
N GLU A 158 -32.97 -14.82 1.02
CA GLU A 158 -32.57 -15.60 -0.15
C GLU A 158 -31.05 -15.54 -0.40
N ARG A 159 -30.39 -16.71 -0.38
CA ARG A 159 -28.98 -16.90 -0.74
C ARG A 159 -28.85 -17.31 -2.20
N MET A 160 -27.91 -16.67 -2.90
CA MET A 160 -27.60 -16.91 -4.30
C MET A 160 -26.12 -17.24 -4.45
N ASP A 161 -25.81 -18.37 -5.05
CA ASP A 161 -24.45 -18.70 -5.45
C ASP A 161 -24.07 -17.91 -6.71
N LEU A 162 -22.82 -17.48 -6.75
CA LEU A 162 -22.26 -16.74 -7.86
C LEU A 162 -21.43 -17.65 -8.75
N SER A 163 -21.51 -17.42 -10.05
CA SER A 163 -20.69 -18.12 -11.05
C SER A 163 -19.78 -17.12 -11.77
N PRO A 164 -18.60 -17.54 -12.26
CA PRO A 164 -17.75 -16.69 -13.08
C PRO A 164 -18.49 -16.10 -14.27
N ASP A 165 -18.24 -14.81 -14.53
CA ASP A 165 -18.78 -14.05 -15.66
C ASP A 165 -17.63 -13.29 -16.37
N ARG A 166 -17.96 -12.52 -17.42
CA ARG A 166 -17.00 -11.83 -18.28
C ARG A 166 -16.10 -10.87 -17.48
N GLY A 167 -14.80 -10.91 -17.78
CA GLY A 167 -13.84 -9.97 -17.18
C GLY A 167 -13.47 -10.27 -15.72
N GLY A 168 -13.72 -11.49 -15.25
CA GLY A 168 -13.36 -11.92 -13.90
C GLY A 168 -14.36 -11.49 -12.81
N SER A 169 -15.53 -10.99 -13.20
CA SER A 169 -16.66 -10.80 -12.29
C SER A 169 -17.27 -12.15 -11.89
N LEU A 170 -18.03 -12.14 -10.79
CA LEU A 170 -18.87 -13.25 -10.38
C LEU A 170 -20.33 -12.77 -10.38
N ALA A 171 -21.21 -13.43 -11.12
CA ALA A 171 -22.59 -13.00 -11.27
C ALA A 171 -23.57 -14.00 -10.65
N ALA A 172 -24.63 -13.47 -10.04
CA ALA A 172 -25.79 -14.27 -9.68
C ALA A 172 -26.57 -14.62 -10.95
N LYS A 173 -26.96 -15.88 -11.12
CA LYS A 173 -27.85 -16.28 -12.23
C LYS A 173 -29.23 -15.64 -12.10
N LYS A 174 -29.68 -15.42 -10.87
CA LYS A 174 -30.96 -14.79 -10.58
C LYS A 174 -30.88 -13.28 -10.81
N GLN A 175 -31.85 -12.78 -11.57
CA GLN A 175 -32.07 -11.35 -11.79
C GLN A 175 -33.33 -10.91 -11.06
N PHE A 176 -33.38 -9.64 -10.69
CA PHE A 176 -34.46 -9.06 -9.90
C PHE A 176 -35.12 -7.90 -10.64
N ASN A 177 -36.42 -7.77 -10.50
CA ASN A 177 -37.07 -6.51 -10.87
C ASN A 177 -36.73 -5.44 -9.79
N PRO A 178 -36.58 -4.17 -10.15
CA PRO A 178 -36.31 -3.10 -9.20
C PRO A 178 -37.31 -3.06 -8.03
N GLU A 179 -38.60 -3.27 -8.31
CA GLU A 179 -39.67 -3.28 -7.31
C GLU A 179 -39.48 -4.41 -6.30
N LYS A 180 -38.94 -5.56 -6.74
CA LYS A 180 -38.63 -6.67 -5.85
C LYS A 180 -37.44 -6.35 -4.94
N LEU A 181 -36.41 -5.68 -5.45
CA LEU A 181 -35.28 -5.23 -4.62
C LEU A 181 -35.73 -4.19 -3.58
N GLN A 182 -36.63 -3.28 -3.95
CA GLN A 182 -37.24 -2.32 -3.02
C GLN A 182 -38.09 -3.02 -1.96
N ALA A 183 -38.93 -3.99 -2.34
CA ALA A 183 -39.74 -4.76 -1.40
C ALA A 183 -38.88 -5.54 -0.39
N LEU A 184 -37.73 -6.06 -0.82
CA LEU A 184 -36.79 -6.78 0.04
C LEU A 184 -36.10 -5.87 1.08
N ALA A 185 -36.09 -4.56 0.88
CA ALA A 185 -35.65 -3.61 1.90
C ALA A 185 -36.69 -3.42 3.03
N GLY A 186 -37.89 -4.02 2.93
CA GLY A 186 -38.88 -4.02 3.99
C GLY A 186 -39.43 -2.64 4.36
N GLY A 187 -39.34 -1.66 3.45
CA GLY A 187 -39.71 -0.26 3.71
C GLY A 187 -38.61 0.59 4.36
N GLY A 188 -37.43 0.02 4.62
CA GLY A 188 -36.26 0.77 5.10
C GLY A 188 -35.48 1.49 3.98
N ASP A 189 -34.62 2.42 4.38
CA ASP A 189 -33.82 3.25 3.44
C ASP A 189 -32.64 2.51 2.79
N SER A 190 -32.38 1.27 3.22
CA SER A 190 -31.22 0.48 2.79
C SER A 190 -31.57 -0.98 2.52
N LEU A 191 -30.99 -1.52 1.45
CA LEU A 191 -31.03 -2.92 1.10
C LEU A 191 -29.73 -3.59 1.59
N GLY A 192 -29.85 -4.52 2.54
CA GLY A 192 -28.73 -5.22 3.15
C GLY A 192 -28.32 -6.48 2.37
N PHE A 193 -27.02 -6.76 2.37
CA PHE A 193 -26.43 -7.92 1.73
C PHE A 193 -25.37 -8.53 2.64
N ARG A 194 -25.30 -9.86 2.67
CA ARG A 194 -24.17 -10.62 3.19
C ARG A 194 -23.44 -11.29 2.04
N VAL A 195 -22.20 -10.87 1.82
CA VAL A 195 -21.32 -11.40 0.79
C VAL A 195 -20.38 -12.40 1.43
N ARG A 196 -20.24 -13.59 0.82
CA ARG A 196 -19.26 -14.60 1.20
C ARG A 196 -18.38 -14.97 0.02
N ILE A 197 -17.07 -15.00 0.24
CA ILE A 197 -16.07 -15.36 -0.77
C ILE A 197 -15.08 -16.34 -0.16
N LEU A 198 -14.89 -17.49 -0.81
CA LEU A 198 -13.98 -18.56 -0.40
C LEU A 198 -12.73 -18.54 -1.27
N ILE A 199 -11.56 -18.32 -0.67
CA ILE A 199 -10.26 -18.29 -1.34
C ILE A 199 -9.30 -19.29 -0.71
N GLY A 200 -8.40 -19.87 -1.50
CA GLY A 200 -7.29 -20.67 -0.98
C GLY A 200 -6.29 -19.81 -0.19
N ARG A 201 -5.97 -20.20 1.05
CA ARG A 201 -5.06 -19.48 1.96
C ARG A 201 -3.69 -19.20 1.33
N SER A 202 -3.22 -20.10 0.47
CA SER A 202 -1.94 -19.98 -0.24
C SER A 202 -1.85 -18.76 -1.16
N TYR A 203 -2.97 -18.16 -1.57
CA TYR A 203 -2.98 -16.90 -2.32
C TYR A 203 -2.32 -15.76 -1.52
N PHE A 204 -2.52 -15.76 -0.20
CA PHE A 204 -2.07 -14.70 0.71
C PHE A 204 -0.62 -14.88 1.20
N ALA A 205 0.15 -15.77 0.58
CA ALA A 205 1.54 -15.95 0.93
C ALA A 205 2.37 -14.72 0.49
N LEU A 206 2.77 -13.87 1.44
CA LEU A 206 3.58 -12.67 1.19
C LEU A 206 4.88 -12.97 0.43
N SER A 207 5.46 -14.17 0.61
CA SER A 207 6.64 -14.64 -0.11
C SER A 207 6.47 -14.73 -1.63
N LYS A 208 5.22 -14.73 -2.14
CA LYS A 208 4.93 -14.65 -3.59
C LYS A 208 5.06 -13.23 -4.14
N LEU A 209 5.02 -12.22 -3.28
CA LEU A 209 5.08 -10.80 -3.66
C LEU A 209 6.46 -10.19 -3.39
N VAL A 210 7.11 -10.62 -2.31
CA VAL A 210 8.43 -10.14 -1.93
C VAL A 210 9.24 -11.29 -1.33
N ASP A 211 10.45 -11.52 -1.85
CA ASP A 211 11.37 -12.46 -1.23
C ASP A 211 12.04 -11.79 -0.02
N LEU A 212 11.59 -12.13 1.18
CA LEU A 212 12.14 -11.62 2.44
C LEU A 212 13.46 -12.30 2.83
N LYS A 213 13.87 -13.37 2.15
CA LYS A 213 15.11 -14.11 2.43
C LYS A 213 16.21 -13.75 1.45
N ASP A 214 15.87 -13.19 0.29
CA ASP A 214 16.83 -12.75 -0.69
C ASP A 214 17.74 -11.66 -0.11
N ARG A 215 18.97 -12.04 0.17
CA ARG A 215 20.04 -11.13 0.57
C ARG A 215 20.70 -10.46 -0.63
N SER A 216 20.32 -10.81 -1.87
CA SER A 216 20.90 -10.41 -3.16
C SER A 216 22.10 -9.45 -3.09
N THR A 217 23.18 -9.99 -2.53
CA THR A 217 24.52 -9.50 -2.68
C THR A 217 25.35 -10.73 -3.03
N THR A 218 25.39 -11.06 -4.32
CA THR A 218 26.36 -12.01 -4.90
C THR A 218 27.77 -11.42 -4.92
N VAL A 219 28.12 -10.62 -3.91
CA VAL A 219 29.35 -9.85 -3.89
C VAL A 219 30.32 -10.52 -2.91
N SER A 220 31.57 -10.63 -3.33
CA SER A 220 32.64 -11.19 -2.50
C SER A 220 32.88 -10.33 -1.25
N GLY A 221 33.30 -10.94 -0.14
CA GLY A 221 33.63 -10.20 1.09
C GLY A 221 34.73 -9.14 0.91
N GLN A 222 35.50 -9.21 -0.19
CA GLN A 222 36.45 -8.17 -0.58
C GLN A 222 35.78 -6.85 -0.95
N ALA A 223 34.61 -6.87 -1.60
CA ALA A 223 33.89 -5.65 -1.96
C ALA A 223 33.25 -4.98 -0.74
N GLU A 224 32.78 -5.76 0.23
CA GLU A 224 32.31 -5.24 1.53
C GLU A 224 33.45 -4.55 2.29
N GLY A 225 34.65 -5.13 2.26
CA GLY A 225 35.86 -4.51 2.83
C GLY A 225 36.21 -3.18 2.17
N ILE A 226 36.18 -3.12 0.83
CA ILE A 226 36.39 -1.88 0.06
C ILE A 226 35.34 -0.83 0.43
N LEU A 227 34.06 -1.19 0.45
CA LEU A 227 32.98 -0.28 0.81
C LEU A 227 33.17 0.31 2.20
N GLY A 228 33.59 -0.52 3.17
CA GLY A 228 33.88 -0.09 4.53
C GLY A 228 34.96 1.00 4.60
N LEU A 229 36.03 0.87 3.81
CA LEU A 229 37.06 1.91 3.69
C LEU A 229 36.45 3.21 3.14
N ILE A 230 35.71 3.11 2.02
CA ILE A 230 35.15 4.28 1.34
C ILE A 230 34.18 5.04 2.26
N VAL A 231 33.25 4.35 2.91
CA VAL A 231 32.23 4.97 3.77
C VAL A 231 32.85 5.67 4.98
N ARG A 232 34.02 5.22 5.46
CA ARG A 232 34.80 5.91 6.50
C ARG A 232 35.66 7.07 5.98
N GLY A 233 35.65 7.33 4.67
CA GLY A 233 36.51 8.34 4.04
C GLY A 233 37.96 7.89 3.89
N GLU A 234 38.24 6.59 3.99
CA GLU A 234 39.57 6.02 3.79
C GLU A 234 39.80 5.69 2.30
N ARG A 235 41.08 5.58 1.90
CA ARG A 235 41.46 5.29 0.51
C ARG A 235 41.41 3.78 0.24
N PRO A 236 40.47 3.27 -0.59
CA PRO A 236 40.51 1.88 -0.99
C PRO A 236 41.64 1.62 -1.99
N PRO A 237 42.12 0.37 -2.13
CA PRO A 237 43.10 0.02 -3.16
C PRO A 237 42.58 0.36 -4.55
N GLY A 238 43.39 1.08 -5.35
CA GLY A 238 43.05 1.39 -6.74
C GLY A 238 42.11 2.58 -6.95
N TYR A 239 41.81 3.37 -5.91
CA TYR A 239 41.03 4.60 -6.07
C TYR A 239 41.66 5.57 -7.09
N ASP A 240 40.82 6.26 -7.85
CA ASP A 240 41.24 7.17 -8.93
C ASP A 240 40.47 8.51 -8.94
N CYS A 241 39.58 8.72 -7.96
CA CYS A 241 38.85 9.96 -7.75
C CYS A 241 38.47 10.17 -6.27
N ALA A 242 38.25 11.43 -5.89
CA ALA A 242 37.60 11.79 -4.64
C ALA A 242 36.27 12.54 -4.91
N ILE A 243 35.20 12.16 -4.21
CA ILE A 243 33.94 12.89 -4.19
C ILE A 243 33.86 13.66 -2.88
N THR A 244 33.65 14.96 -2.99
CA THR A 244 33.43 15.85 -1.84
C THR A 244 31.96 16.14 -1.70
N VAL A 245 31.44 16.03 -0.49
CA VAL A 245 30.09 16.49 -0.12
C VAL A 245 30.20 17.42 1.09
N SER A 246 29.30 18.39 1.19
CA SER A 246 29.24 19.30 2.34
C SER A 246 27.83 19.33 2.92
N GLU A 247 27.75 19.34 4.24
CA GLU A 247 26.54 19.68 4.98
C GLU A 247 26.74 21.02 5.69
N SER A 248 25.68 21.81 5.82
CA SER A 248 25.69 23.03 6.64
C SER A 248 25.96 22.75 8.12
N ASP A 249 25.60 21.55 8.57
CA ASP A 249 25.50 21.22 10.00
C ASP A 249 26.68 20.35 10.50
N VAL A 250 27.58 19.94 9.59
CA VAL A 250 28.78 19.14 9.92
C VAL A 250 30.03 20.00 9.66
N PRO A 251 30.99 20.06 10.60
CA PRO A 251 32.21 20.83 10.39
C PRO A 251 33.03 20.29 9.22
N GLY A 252 33.04 21.04 8.13
CA GLY A 252 33.92 20.81 6.98
C GLY A 252 33.40 19.77 5.96
N PRO A 253 34.00 19.76 4.77
CA PRO A 253 33.63 18.84 3.71
C PRO A 253 34.05 17.39 4.04
N THR A 254 33.18 16.43 3.74
CA THR A 254 33.51 15.01 3.81
C THR A 254 34.00 14.52 2.44
N LEU A 255 35.09 13.74 2.43
CA LEU A 255 35.65 13.16 1.22
C LEU A 255 35.41 11.65 1.17
N PHE A 256 35.01 11.16 0.01
CA PHE A 256 34.87 9.75 -0.31
C PHE A 256 35.82 9.40 -1.46
N TYR A 257 36.77 8.50 -1.23
CA TYR A 257 37.70 8.05 -2.27
C TYR A 257 37.08 6.88 -3.05
N VAL A 258 36.87 7.04 -4.34
CA VAL A 258 36.05 6.13 -5.15
C VAL A 258 36.76 5.73 -6.45
N HIS A 259 36.19 4.74 -7.12
CA HIS A 259 36.56 4.33 -8.48
C HIS A 259 35.64 5.01 -9.51
N LYS A 260 36.19 5.81 -10.43
CA LYS A 260 35.45 6.51 -11.50
C LYS A 260 34.60 5.54 -12.31
N VAL A 261 35.14 4.35 -12.57
CA VAL A 261 34.47 3.31 -13.35
C VAL A 261 33.14 2.89 -12.70
N ALA A 262 33.10 2.72 -11.37
CA ALA A 262 31.88 2.29 -10.67
C ALA A 262 30.75 3.33 -10.81
N PHE A 263 31.07 4.61 -10.57
CA PHE A 263 30.11 5.70 -10.74
C PHE A 263 29.73 5.90 -12.22
N GLY A 264 30.71 5.88 -13.12
CA GLY A 264 30.49 6.07 -14.56
C GLY A 264 29.70 4.94 -15.24
N SER A 265 29.74 3.70 -14.72
CA SER A 265 28.88 2.63 -15.23
C SER A 265 27.40 2.85 -14.89
N MET A 266 27.14 3.48 -13.75
CA MET A 266 25.80 3.67 -13.19
C MET A 266 25.18 5.04 -13.52
N SER A 267 26.00 6.00 -13.96
CA SER A 267 25.62 7.38 -14.21
C SER A 267 26.33 7.95 -15.45
N ASP A 268 25.55 8.39 -16.43
CA ASP A 268 26.09 9.08 -17.60
C ASP A 268 26.61 10.48 -17.23
N ALA A 269 26.02 11.14 -16.23
CA ALA A 269 26.50 12.41 -15.70
C ALA A 269 27.92 12.30 -15.12
N PHE A 270 28.16 11.32 -14.23
CA PHE A 270 29.50 11.07 -13.70
C PHE A 270 30.46 10.60 -14.79
N LYS A 271 30.00 9.76 -15.72
CA LYS A 271 30.84 9.31 -16.84
C LYS A 271 31.35 10.49 -17.67
N VAL A 272 30.47 11.41 -18.07
CA VAL A 272 30.83 12.60 -18.85
C VAL A 272 31.73 13.52 -18.04
N ALA A 273 31.39 13.80 -16.78
CA ALA A 273 32.19 14.67 -15.92
C ALA A 273 33.63 14.13 -15.73
N PHE A 274 33.77 12.83 -15.47
CA PHE A 274 35.09 12.20 -15.28
C PHE A 274 35.92 12.09 -16.56
N GLN A 275 35.27 11.93 -17.71
CA GLN A 275 35.96 11.84 -19.01
C GLN A 275 36.41 13.20 -19.53
N THR A 276 35.59 14.23 -19.34
CA THR A 276 35.84 15.57 -19.89
C THR A 276 36.57 16.49 -18.91
N GLY A 277 36.51 16.20 -17.61
CA GLY A 277 36.99 17.12 -16.57
C GLY A 277 36.11 18.36 -16.41
N HIS A 278 34.96 18.42 -17.08
CA HIS A 278 34.01 19.53 -16.98
C HIS A 278 32.92 19.23 -15.94
N SER A 279 32.49 20.29 -15.24
CA SER A 279 31.34 20.23 -14.35
C SER A 279 30.07 19.86 -15.11
N TYR A 280 29.21 19.06 -14.49
CA TYR A 280 27.89 18.70 -15.00
C TYR A 280 26.84 19.50 -14.23
N GLU A 281 26.30 20.52 -14.91
CA GLU A 281 25.34 21.48 -14.35
C GLU A 281 25.84 22.07 -13.01
N ASP A 282 24.93 22.33 -12.08
CA ASP A 282 25.21 22.73 -10.70
C ASP A 282 25.35 21.54 -9.75
N GLN A 283 25.17 20.31 -10.25
CA GLN A 283 25.08 19.08 -9.45
C GLN A 283 26.45 18.43 -9.19
N ILE A 284 27.32 18.40 -10.21
CA ILE A 284 28.68 17.85 -10.11
C ILE A 284 29.66 18.94 -10.53
N LEU A 285 30.43 19.46 -9.58
CA LEU A 285 31.45 20.47 -9.84
C LEU A 285 32.83 19.82 -9.86
N MET A 286 33.50 19.85 -11.01
CA MET A 286 34.86 19.35 -11.12
C MET A 286 35.85 20.35 -10.51
N VAL A 287 36.82 19.86 -9.73
CA VAL A 287 37.87 20.71 -9.16
C VAL A 287 39.03 20.81 -10.14
N THR A 288 39.31 22.01 -10.62
CA THR A 288 40.38 22.25 -11.60
C THR A 288 41.73 21.76 -11.09
N GLY A 289 42.39 20.90 -11.87
CA GLY A 289 43.72 20.38 -11.56
C GLY A 289 43.77 19.23 -10.55
N GLU A 290 42.62 18.75 -10.06
CA GLU A 290 42.54 17.65 -9.10
C GLU A 290 41.66 16.50 -9.62
N PRO A 291 41.96 15.22 -9.29
CA PRO A 291 41.06 14.10 -9.54
C PRO A 291 39.93 14.09 -8.50
N ARG A 292 39.18 15.20 -8.40
CA ARG A 292 38.16 15.44 -7.39
C ARG A 292 36.97 16.15 -7.98
N CYS A 293 35.78 15.79 -7.52
CA CYS A 293 34.55 16.54 -7.77
C CYS A 293 33.79 16.82 -6.48
N ILE A 294 32.91 17.82 -6.53
CA ILE A 294 31.99 18.20 -5.45
C ILE A 294 30.58 17.84 -5.93
N VAL A 295 29.85 17.07 -5.13
CA VAL A 295 28.44 16.79 -5.38
C VAL A 295 27.62 17.64 -4.43
N THR A 296 27.00 18.69 -4.96
CA THR A 296 26.38 19.78 -4.19
C THR A 296 25.05 19.39 -3.56
N ALA A 297 24.34 18.43 -4.16
CA ALA A 297 22.99 18.03 -3.76
C ALA A 297 22.95 16.83 -2.80
N LEU A 298 24.09 16.20 -2.52
CA LEU A 298 24.20 15.06 -1.62
C LEU A 298 24.95 15.44 -0.35
N THR A 299 24.61 14.74 0.72
CA THR A 299 25.24 14.87 2.03
C THR A 299 26.08 13.65 2.37
N THR A 300 26.83 13.71 3.48
CA THR A 300 27.57 12.56 4.03
C THR A 300 26.65 11.37 4.27
N GLU A 301 25.46 11.58 4.84
CA GLU A 301 24.49 10.50 5.08
C GLU A 301 23.89 9.96 3.78
N ASP A 302 23.62 10.82 2.80
CA ASP A 302 23.15 10.39 1.48
C ASP A 302 24.18 9.49 0.79
N MET A 303 25.48 9.82 0.92
CA MET A 303 26.57 9.03 0.33
C MET A 303 26.68 7.62 0.94
N LYS A 304 26.29 7.41 2.21
CA LYS A 304 26.21 6.07 2.80
C LYS A 304 25.17 5.17 2.14
N VAL A 305 24.21 5.75 1.41
CA VAL A 305 23.25 5.01 0.58
C VAL A 305 23.75 4.88 -0.86
N VAL A 306 24.27 5.98 -1.43
CA VAL A 306 24.71 6.05 -2.83
C VAL A 306 25.87 5.10 -3.10
N ILE A 307 26.87 5.05 -2.23
CA ILE A 307 28.09 4.27 -2.47
C ILE A 307 27.78 2.77 -2.52
N PRO A 308 27.08 2.15 -1.55
CA PRO A 308 26.71 0.74 -1.67
C PRO A 308 25.91 0.46 -2.96
N LEU A 309 24.95 1.33 -3.30
CA LEU A 309 24.14 1.18 -4.51
C LEU A 309 24.99 1.16 -5.79
N VAL A 310 25.93 2.10 -5.92
CA VAL A 310 26.81 2.22 -7.10
C VAL A 310 27.75 1.02 -7.23
N TYR A 311 28.17 0.44 -6.12
CA TYR A 311 29.01 -0.75 -6.08
C TYR A 311 28.22 -2.07 -6.19
N GLY A 312 26.91 -2.00 -6.44
CA GLY A 312 26.06 -3.19 -6.61
C GLY A 312 25.78 -3.95 -5.31
N LEU A 313 25.94 -3.28 -4.17
CA LEU A 313 25.63 -3.82 -2.85
C LEU A 313 24.24 -3.36 -2.39
N PHE A 314 23.80 -3.93 -1.26
CA PHE A 314 22.55 -3.51 -0.63
C PHE A 314 22.64 -2.06 -0.15
N ALA A 315 21.74 -1.22 -0.66
CA ALA A 315 21.61 0.17 -0.25
C ALA A 315 20.76 0.27 1.03
N PRO A 316 21.31 0.72 2.16
CA PRO A 316 20.55 0.84 3.40
C PRO A 316 19.41 1.86 3.28
N LEU A 317 18.41 1.72 4.16
CA LEU A 317 17.38 2.75 4.31
C LEU A 317 18.02 4.02 4.87
N PRO A 318 17.64 5.23 4.40
CA PRO A 318 18.21 6.47 4.90
C PRO A 318 17.95 6.67 6.40
N GLU A 319 18.99 7.09 7.14
CA GLU A 319 18.86 7.49 8.53
C GLU A 319 18.08 8.81 8.66
N ARG A 320 18.46 9.80 7.85
CA ARG A 320 17.78 11.10 7.72
C ARG A 320 16.57 11.00 6.80
N TRP A 321 15.50 10.42 7.31
CA TRP A 321 14.27 10.18 6.56
C TRP A 321 13.63 11.48 6.02
N GLN A 322 13.86 12.65 6.64
CA GLN A 322 13.38 13.97 6.17
C GLN A 322 13.93 14.32 4.78
N ARG A 323 15.09 13.77 4.42
CA ARG A 323 15.79 14.05 3.17
C ARG A 323 15.47 13.05 2.06
N VAL A 324 14.66 12.01 2.30
CA VAL A 324 14.40 10.95 1.31
C VAL A 324 13.90 11.49 -0.02
N SER A 325 13.01 12.49 -0.02
CA SER A 325 12.54 13.13 -1.27
C SER A 325 13.62 13.96 -1.98
N VAL A 326 14.59 14.51 -1.25
CA VAL A 326 15.75 15.19 -1.84
C VAL A 326 16.68 14.16 -2.45
N LEU A 327 17.07 13.15 -1.65
CA LEU A 327 17.89 12.03 -2.10
C LEU A 327 17.31 11.37 -3.35
N GLY A 328 16.02 11.01 -3.35
CA GLY A 328 15.36 10.38 -4.49
C GLY A 328 15.39 11.25 -5.76
N ARG A 329 15.12 12.57 -5.64
CA ARG A 329 15.21 13.49 -6.78
C ARG A 329 16.64 13.59 -7.31
N THR A 330 17.63 13.68 -6.42
CA THR A 330 19.04 13.73 -6.80
C THR A 330 19.47 12.43 -7.48
N LEU A 331 19.07 11.28 -6.94
CA LEU A 331 19.37 9.97 -7.52
C LEU A 331 18.76 9.82 -8.92
N CYS A 332 17.52 10.25 -9.14
CA CYS A 332 16.90 10.22 -10.47
C CYS A 332 17.54 11.16 -11.50
N ARG A 333 18.22 12.23 -11.06
CA ARG A 333 18.98 13.12 -11.94
C ARG A 333 20.36 12.57 -12.27
N LEU A 334 21.04 12.03 -11.26
CA LEU A 334 22.42 11.60 -11.39
C LEU A 334 22.54 10.20 -11.99
N PHE A 335 21.63 9.27 -11.70
CA PHE A 335 21.78 7.86 -12.05
C PHE A 335 20.74 7.38 -13.05
N LYS A 336 21.07 6.27 -13.72
CA LYS A 336 20.18 5.64 -14.70
C LYS A 336 18.85 5.21 -14.04
N PRO A 337 17.70 5.41 -14.71
CA PRO A 337 16.39 5.05 -14.16
C PRO A 337 16.28 3.58 -13.71
N ASP A 338 16.93 2.66 -14.43
CA ASP A 338 16.89 1.23 -14.12
C ASP A 338 17.59 0.88 -12.81
N LEU A 339 18.65 1.60 -12.43
CA LEU A 339 19.29 1.41 -11.13
C LEU A 339 18.31 1.75 -9.98
N ILE A 340 17.53 2.81 -10.16
CA ILE A 340 16.58 3.25 -9.14
C ILE A 340 15.36 2.33 -9.09
N LYS A 341 14.76 2.03 -10.25
CA LYS A 341 13.51 1.26 -10.34
C LYS A 341 13.70 -0.24 -10.11
N SER A 342 14.79 -0.81 -10.63
CA SER A 342 14.99 -2.27 -10.66
C SER A 342 15.94 -2.77 -9.57
N VAL A 343 16.68 -1.88 -8.90
CA VAL A 343 17.62 -2.26 -7.83
C VAL A 343 17.25 -1.59 -6.51
N LEU A 344 17.25 -0.24 -6.45
CA LEU A 344 17.06 0.48 -5.19
C LEU A 344 15.67 0.24 -4.56
N PHE A 345 14.58 0.49 -5.30
CA PHE A 345 13.24 0.34 -4.73
C PHE A 345 12.90 -1.10 -4.32
N PRO A 346 13.25 -2.16 -5.08
CA PRO A 346 13.08 -3.53 -4.62
C PRO A 346 13.86 -3.85 -3.32
N GLN A 347 15.10 -3.38 -3.19
CA GLN A 347 15.89 -3.56 -1.97
C GLN A 347 15.24 -2.84 -0.77
N TRP A 348 14.83 -1.59 -0.95
CA TRP A 348 14.15 -0.82 0.08
C TRP A 348 12.78 -1.41 0.45
N GLU A 349 12.00 -1.86 -0.53
CA GLU A 349 10.72 -2.51 -0.29
C GLU A 349 10.90 -3.75 0.62
N ARG A 350 11.89 -4.59 0.32
CA ARG A 350 12.23 -5.76 1.14
C ARG A 350 12.66 -5.35 2.54
N ALA A 351 13.55 -4.38 2.66
CA ALA A 351 14.07 -3.91 3.94
C ALA A 351 12.96 -3.36 4.83
N ILE A 352 12.04 -2.58 4.25
CA ILE A 352 10.89 -2.03 4.96
C ILE A 352 9.94 -3.15 5.38
N CYS A 353 9.66 -4.12 4.51
CA CYS A 353 8.83 -5.27 4.88
C CYS A 353 9.44 -6.04 6.07
N GLN A 354 10.73 -6.35 6.02
CA GLN A 354 11.43 -7.04 7.10
C GLN A 354 11.38 -6.27 8.42
N GLN A 355 11.68 -4.97 8.39
CA GLN A 355 11.65 -4.12 9.58
C GLN A 355 10.23 -4.01 10.14
N ALA A 356 9.22 -3.75 9.30
CA ALA A 356 7.83 -3.63 9.73
C ALA A 356 7.29 -4.92 10.37
N LEU A 357 7.61 -6.08 9.78
CA LEU A 357 7.16 -7.38 10.30
C LEU A 357 7.86 -7.78 11.62
N ALA A 358 9.04 -7.22 11.88
CA ALA A 358 9.81 -7.48 13.10
C ALA A 358 9.40 -6.60 14.29
N LEU A 359 8.56 -5.58 14.07
CA LEU A 359 8.10 -4.70 15.14
C LEU A 359 7.20 -5.43 16.13
N ASP A 360 7.36 -5.13 17.42
CA ASP A 360 6.42 -5.57 18.43
C ASP A 360 5.14 -4.74 18.35
N LYS A 361 4.04 -5.40 18.00
CA LYS A 361 2.76 -4.74 17.78
C LYS A 361 2.06 -4.31 19.07
N ALA A 362 2.56 -4.74 20.22
CA ALA A 362 2.06 -4.35 21.54
C ALA A 362 2.91 -3.24 22.19
N ASP A 363 4.06 -2.90 21.62
CA ASP A 363 4.97 -1.88 22.15
C ASP A 363 4.72 -0.52 21.48
N ASP A 364 4.40 0.49 22.30
CA ASP A 364 4.17 1.87 21.86
C ASP A 364 5.40 2.46 21.15
N ALA A 365 6.62 2.06 21.53
CA ALA A 365 7.83 2.54 20.89
C ALA A 365 7.92 2.12 19.42
N SER A 366 7.32 0.98 19.05
CA SER A 366 7.25 0.50 17.67
C SER A 366 6.43 1.41 16.75
N PHE A 367 5.57 2.26 17.30
CA PHE A 367 4.77 3.21 16.51
C PHE A 367 5.67 4.24 15.80
N SER A 368 6.68 4.77 16.49
CA SER A 368 7.64 5.71 15.91
C SER A 368 8.41 5.07 14.74
N ALA A 369 8.79 3.80 14.91
CA ALA A 369 9.50 3.02 13.90
C ALA A 369 8.64 2.76 12.66
N ILE A 370 7.40 2.29 12.82
CA ILE A 370 6.51 2.05 11.67
C ILE A 370 6.17 3.35 10.94
N PHE A 371 6.00 4.45 11.68
CA PHE A 371 5.70 5.75 11.10
C PHE A 371 6.89 6.29 10.29
N ARG A 372 8.13 6.10 10.76
CA ARG A 372 9.34 6.40 9.99
C ARG A 372 9.40 5.62 8.68
N LEU A 373 9.10 4.31 8.71
CA LEU A 373 9.06 3.47 7.50
C LEU A 373 8.01 3.96 6.49
N LEU A 374 6.82 4.31 6.98
CA LEU A 374 5.75 4.87 6.16
C LEU A 374 6.13 6.24 5.58
N THR A 375 6.84 7.06 6.34
CA THR A 375 7.34 8.35 5.85
C THR A 375 8.33 8.15 4.70
N ILE A 376 9.26 7.20 4.81
CA ILE A 376 10.17 6.84 3.70
C ILE A 376 9.36 6.44 2.45
N ILE A 377 8.34 5.59 2.60
CA ILE A 377 7.48 5.18 1.48
C ILE A 377 6.78 6.38 0.83
N TRP A 378 6.20 7.29 1.62
CA TRP A 378 5.47 8.45 1.12
C TRP A 378 6.37 9.55 0.56
N SER A 379 7.64 9.58 0.95
CA SER A 379 8.66 10.46 0.38
C SER A 379 9.19 9.99 -0.97
N CYS A 380 8.93 8.74 -1.36
CA CYS A 380 9.25 8.18 -2.68
C CYS A 380 8.09 8.38 -3.69
N PRO A 381 8.35 8.27 -5.01
CA PRO A 381 7.30 8.32 -6.02
C PRO A 381 6.17 7.32 -5.74
N TYR A 382 4.93 7.73 -6.02
CA TYR A 382 3.78 6.83 -5.87
C TYR A 382 3.97 5.56 -6.71
N ALA A 383 3.61 4.41 -6.13
CA ALA A 383 3.82 3.06 -6.67
C ALA A 383 5.28 2.54 -6.70
N ALA A 384 6.25 3.23 -6.08
CA ALA A 384 7.62 2.74 -6.01
C ALA A 384 7.76 1.46 -5.16
N MET A 385 7.03 1.37 -4.05
CA MET A 385 7.12 0.25 -3.09
C MET A 385 5.72 -0.20 -2.64
N PRO A 386 4.94 -0.83 -3.55
CA PRO A 386 3.56 -1.20 -3.29
C PRO A 386 3.38 -2.29 -2.22
N VAL A 387 4.29 -3.26 -2.11
CA VAL A 387 4.21 -4.33 -1.10
C VAL A 387 4.54 -3.75 0.27
N ALA A 388 5.64 -3.01 0.38
CA ALA A 388 6.04 -2.38 1.65
C ALA A 388 4.96 -1.46 2.20
N LYS A 389 4.28 -0.68 1.34
CA LYS A 389 3.15 0.14 1.75
C LYS A 389 2.04 -0.66 2.42
N ARG A 390 1.67 -1.82 1.86
CA ARG A 390 0.58 -2.66 2.40
C ARG A 390 0.98 -3.35 3.68
N VAL A 391 2.20 -3.86 3.74
CA VAL A 391 2.76 -4.47 4.95
C VAL A 391 2.82 -3.44 6.07
N ALA A 392 3.42 -2.27 5.82
CA ALA A 392 3.59 -1.26 6.86
C ALA A 392 2.25 -0.66 7.34
N ILE A 393 1.31 -0.37 6.42
CA ILE A 393 -0.04 0.08 6.80
C ILE A 393 -0.79 -1.02 7.55
N GLY A 394 -0.67 -2.28 7.13
CA GLY A 394 -1.28 -3.42 7.81
C GLY A 394 -0.75 -3.60 9.24
N VAL A 395 0.56 -3.50 9.43
CA VAL A 395 1.19 -3.56 10.76
C VAL A 395 0.74 -2.40 11.64
N MET A 396 0.76 -1.16 11.13
CA MET A 396 0.29 0.01 11.87
C MET A 396 -1.19 -0.11 12.25
N ALA A 397 -2.05 -0.59 11.33
CA ALA A 397 -3.46 -0.84 11.62
C ALA A 397 -3.65 -1.96 12.65
N ASP A 398 -2.82 -3.01 12.63
CA ASP A 398 -2.85 -4.08 13.62
C ASP A 398 -2.43 -3.59 15.02
N MET A 399 -1.43 -2.70 15.11
CA MET A 399 -1.05 -2.03 16.35
C MET A 399 -2.23 -1.24 16.93
N VAL A 400 -2.87 -0.39 16.12
CA VAL A 400 -4.04 0.41 16.53
C VAL A 400 -5.27 -0.46 16.86
N SER A 401 -5.44 -1.60 16.19
CA SER A 401 -6.52 -2.55 16.49
C SER A 401 -6.32 -3.24 17.85
N ARG A 402 -5.07 -3.39 18.30
CA ARG A 402 -4.68 -4.09 19.53
C ARG A 402 -4.47 -3.15 20.73
N GLY A 403 -4.20 -1.87 20.49
CA GLY A 403 -3.90 -0.86 21.50
C GLY A 403 -4.50 0.52 21.19
N VAL A 404 -5.01 1.15 22.26
CA VAL A 404 -5.59 2.49 22.46
C VAL A 404 -6.29 3.20 21.29
N LEU A 405 -7.61 3.41 21.47
CA LEU A 405 -8.54 4.17 20.64
C LEU A 405 -7.97 5.50 20.09
N ASN A 406 -8.47 5.90 18.91
CA ASN A 406 -8.23 7.13 18.14
C ASN A 406 -7.97 8.46 18.91
N GLN A 407 -8.40 8.62 20.16
CA GLN A 407 -8.06 9.78 21.00
C GLN A 407 -6.59 9.81 21.44
N TRP A 408 -5.97 8.63 21.62
CA TRP A 408 -4.58 8.50 22.03
C TRP A 408 -3.61 8.88 20.92
N ILE A 409 -3.95 8.52 19.68
CA ILE A 409 -3.13 8.81 18.50
C ILE A 409 -2.96 10.32 18.30
N SER A 410 -4.04 11.10 18.38
CA SER A 410 -3.98 12.55 18.16
C SER A 410 -3.44 13.34 19.34
N LEU A 411 -3.67 12.89 20.58
CA LEU A 411 -3.30 13.63 21.79
C LEU A 411 -1.95 13.23 22.38
N GLU A 412 -1.48 11.99 22.19
CA GLU A 412 -0.23 11.50 22.79
C GLU A 412 0.77 11.05 21.73
N VAL A 413 0.33 10.28 20.73
CA VAL A 413 1.25 9.69 19.76
C VAL A 413 1.80 10.74 18.78
N ILE A 414 0.97 11.56 18.15
CA ILE A 414 1.46 12.61 17.22
C ILE A 414 2.44 13.57 17.91
N PRO A 415 2.17 14.08 19.13
CA PRO A 415 3.16 14.86 19.87
C PRO A 415 4.45 14.08 20.18
N SER A 416 4.36 12.79 20.53
CA SER A 416 5.54 11.94 20.81
C SER A 416 6.42 11.68 19.58
N LEU A 417 5.88 11.84 18.37
CA LEU A 417 6.63 11.69 17.13
C LEU A 417 7.65 12.82 16.90
N GLY A 418 7.60 13.92 17.66
CA GLY A 418 8.53 15.03 17.51
C GLY A 418 8.52 15.60 16.09
N ASP A 419 9.67 15.63 15.42
CA ASP A 419 9.77 16.12 14.04
C ASP A 419 9.08 15.22 13.00
N LEU A 420 8.88 13.93 13.28
CA LEU A 420 8.07 13.03 12.42
C LEU A 420 6.60 13.50 12.37
N GLY A 421 6.08 14.05 13.47
CA GLY A 421 4.72 14.57 13.59
C GLY A 421 4.47 15.87 12.82
N LYS A 422 5.52 16.53 12.32
CA LYS A 422 5.43 17.79 11.55
C LYS A 422 5.46 17.59 10.03
N THR A 423 5.56 16.34 9.57
CA THR A 423 5.71 16.05 8.15
C THR A 423 4.40 16.20 7.40
N VAL A 424 4.46 16.59 6.13
CA VAL A 424 3.29 16.67 5.25
C VAL A 424 2.65 15.30 4.97
N HIS A 425 3.30 14.21 5.38
CA HIS A 425 2.85 12.84 5.14
C HIS A 425 1.99 12.27 6.28
N VAL A 426 1.93 12.95 7.43
CA VAL A 426 1.18 12.53 8.63
C VAL A 426 -0.27 12.22 8.31
N GLU A 427 -1.02 13.20 7.84
CA GLU A 427 -2.45 13.05 7.53
C GLU A 427 -2.69 11.97 6.44
N PRO A 428 -1.97 11.95 5.29
CA PRO A 428 -2.11 10.87 4.31
C PRO A 428 -1.83 9.46 4.85
N ILE A 429 -0.86 9.31 5.74
CA ILE A 429 -0.53 8.03 6.37
C ILE A 429 -1.67 7.60 7.30
N TYR A 430 -2.13 8.50 8.16
CA TYR A 430 -3.23 8.22 9.08
C TYR A 430 -4.53 7.89 8.35
N ASN A 431 -4.90 8.66 7.34
CA ASN A 431 -6.08 8.39 6.53
C ASN A 431 -5.96 7.03 5.81
N SER A 432 -4.77 6.65 5.35
CA SER A 432 -4.55 5.33 4.75
C SER A 432 -4.67 4.20 5.77
N MET A 433 -4.16 4.39 6.99
CA MET A 433 -4.24 3.41 8.09
C MET A 433 -5.68 3.26 8.58
N ALA A 434 -6.38 4.36 8.84
CA ALA A 434 -7.76 4.36 9.32
C ALA A 434 -8.71 3.69 8.31
N ASN A 435 -8.57 4.01 7.02
CA ASN A 435 -9.33 3.34 5.97
C ASN A 435 -9.01 1.85 5.91
N HIS A 436 -7.73 1.47 6.07
CA HIS A 436 -7.35 0.05 6.10
C HIS A 436 -7.98 -0.68 7.28
N LEU A 437 -7.84 -0.13 8.49
CA LEU A 437 -8.40 -0.67 9.73
C LEU A 437 -9.92 -0.84 9.60
N ALA A 438 -10.63 0.23 9.23
CA ALA A 438 -12.09 0.24 9.11
C ALA A 438 -12.60 -0.83 8.14
N MET A 439 -12.00 -0.90 6.94
CA MET A 439 -12.46 -1.81 5.90
C MET A 439 -12.10 -3.25 6.24
N VAL A 440 -10.86 -3.53 6.65
CA VAL A 440 -10.40 -4.91 6.92
C VAL A 440 -11.09 -5.52 8.13
N SER A 441 -11.30 -4.75 9.20
CA SER A 441 -11.98 -5.23 10.41
C SER A 441 -13.49 -5.44 10.23
N SER A 442 -14.07 -4.95 9.13
CA SER A 442 -15.48 -5.17 8.78
C SER A 442 -15.74 -6.51 8.07
N VAL A 443 -14.69 -7.29 7.76
CA VAL A 443 -14.79 -8.56 7.05
C VAL A 443 -14.42 -9.70 7.99
N ARG A 444 -15.38 -10.55 8.33
CA ARG A 444 -15.16 -11.77 9.11
C ARG A 444 -14.37 -12.79 8.29
N LYS A 445 -13.42 -13.48 8.93
CA LYS A 445 -12.55 -14.49 8.31
C LYS A 445 -12.68 -15.82 9.05
N THR A 446 -13.04 -16.88 8.34
CA THR A 446 -13.21 -18.21 8.91
C THR A 446 -12.39 -19.24 8.12
N GLY A 447 -11.52 -19.96 8.82
CA GLY A 447 -10.75 -21.08 8.27
C GLY A 447 -11.64 -22.32 8.20
N LEU A 448 -11.93 -22.77 6.99
CA LEU A 448 -12.79 -23.94 6.78
C LEU A 448 -11.91 -25.20 6.63
N ALA A 449 -12.04 -26.13 7.58
CA ALA A 449 -11.44 -27.45 7.45
C ALA A 449 -11.94 -28.09 6.14
N THR A 450 -11.02 -28.63 5.34
CA THR A 450 -11.27 -29.17 4.00
C THR A 450 -12.42 -30.19 4.04
N LYS A 451 -13.60 -29.79 3.58
CA LYS A 451 -14.44 -30.69 2.79
C LYS A 451 -13.97 -30.54 1.36
N HIS A 452 -13.50 -31.63 0.75
CA HIS A 452 -13.23 -31.72 -0.69
C HIS A 452 -14.44 -31.15 -1.45
N LEU A 453 -14.33 -29.91 -1.90
CA LEU A 453 -15.25 -29.29 -2.85
C LEU A 453 -14.44 -29.06 -4.11
N GLU A 454 -14.21 -30.15 -4.83
CA GLU A 454 -13.81 -30.09 -6.23
C GLU A 454 -15.02 -29.62 -7.02
N TRP A 455 -14.93 -28.42 -7.58
CA TRP A 455 -15.81 -28.02 -8.67
C TRP A 455 -15.32 -28.74 -9.92
N ASN A 456 -16.14 -29.63 -10.48
CA ASN A 456 -15.99 -30.17 -11.83
C ASN A 456 -16.36 -29.11 -12.88
#